data_AF-A0A3P7J1U3-F1
#
_entry.id   AF-A0A3P7J1U3-F1
#
_cell.length_a   1.000
_cell.length_b   1.000
_cell.length_c   1.000
_cell.angle_alpha   90.00
_cell.angle_beta   90.00
_cell.angle_gamma   90.00
#
_symmetry.space_group_name_H-M   'P 1'
#
loop_
_entity.id
_entity.type
_entity.pdbx_description
1 polymer ?
#
loop_
_entity_poly.entity_id
_entity_poly.type
_entity_poly.pdbx_seq_one_letter_code
_entity_poly.pdbx_strand_id
1 'polypeptide(L)'
;MPFQVFNILCVSAEPFTVEPEALEFLARHSFDFNRLIDSGVRYYPSTACPLRSLITEILSRGAPLILHNGLVDLAFIYHHFYSPTPDCYGEFCNALADLFPSDSPTRMAGSFLEYVFRKWSVHLFTFFLLIKKFDHFSQGDNVREELASRWHLKITFDDTALMMAPLRNACERVNCQLPAGFPEHVVPCDLKGKVCEQFSNHGFCRKQRQGQCNLLHDVDYAIDLENEKLEKNRKKRKRR
;
A
#
# COMPACT_ATOMS: atom_id res chain seq x y z
N MET A 1 5.55 0.76 -16.20
CA MET A 1 4.56 0.61 -15.10
C MET A 1 4.59 1.89 -14.31
N PRO A 2 3.45 2.52 -14.01
CA PRO A 2 3.45 3.81 -13.31
C PRO A 2 3.82 3.72 -11.82
N PHE A 3 3.78 2.54 -11.21
CA PHE A 3 4.16 2.35 -9.81
C PHE A 3 4.68 0.91 -9.57
N GLN A 4 5.28 0.69 -8.40
CA GLN A 4 5.74 -0.62 -7.93
C GLN A 4 5.28 -0.81 -6.49
N VAL A 5 4.78 -2.00 -6.18
CA VAL A 5 4.38 -2.38 -4.82
C VAL A 5 5.35 -3.45 -4.32
N PHE A 6 5.85 -3.25 -3.12
CA PHE A 6 6.80 -4.13 -2.45
C PHE A 6 6.21 -4.62 -1.13
N ASN A 7 6.15 -5.93 -0.94
CA ASN A 7 5.92 -6.53 0.37
C ASN A 7 7.28 -6.88 0.95
N ILE A 8 7.63 -6.34 2.12
CA ILE A 8 8.91 -6.61 2.77
C ILE A 8 8.63 -7.31 4.10
N LEU A 9 9.00 -8.59 4.20
CA LEU A 9 8.85 -9.36 5.43
C LEU A 9 9.98 -9.02 6.39
N CYS A 10 9.64 -8.61 7.61
CA CYS A 10 10.59 -8.18 8.63
C CYS A 10 10.23 -8.83 9.97
N VAL A 11 11.23 -9.27 10.72
CA VAL A 11 11.03 -9.92 12.03
C VAL A 11 12.08 -9.43 13.02
N SER A 12 11.65 -9.11 14.24
CA SER A 12 12.57 -8.77 15.33
C SER A 12 13.41 -9.99 15.68
N ALA A 13 14.71 -9.80 15.81
CA ALA A 13 15.62 -10.83 16.31
C ALA A 13 15.65 -10.91 17.84
N GLU A 14 15.16 -9.88 18.53
CA GLU A 14 14.96 -9.88 19.98
C GLU A 14 13.56 -10.41 20.34
N PRO A 15 13.38 -11.00 21.54
CA PRO A 15 12.06 -11.42 22.01
C PRO A 15 11.05 -10.28 21.94
N PHE A 16 9.90 -10.56 21.34
CA PHE A 16 8.83 -9.58 21.14
C PHE A 16 7.49 -10.15 21.57
N THR A 17 6.57 -9.25 21.93
CA THR A 17 5.19 -9.59 22.25
C THR A 17 4.31 -9.45 21.03
N VAL A 18 3.29 -10.29 20.95
CA VAL A 18 2.31 -10.32 19.87
C VAL A 18 0.91 -10.39 20.48
N GLU A 19 -0.01 -9.66 19.86
CA GLU A 19 -1.43 -9.79 20.18
C GLU A 19 -1.96 -11.08 19.51
N PRO A 20 -2.51 -12.04 20.28
CA PRO A 20 -3.01 -13.30 19.74
C PRO A 20 -4.06 -13.10 18.65
N GLU A 21 -4.98 -12.16 18.84
CA GLU A 21 -6.05 -11.83 17.91
C GLU A 21 -5.51 -11.33 16.57
N ALA A 22 -4.41 -10.55 16.59
CA ALA A 22 -3.74 -10.07 15.40
C ALA A 22 -3.05 -11.21 14.63
N LEU A 23 -2.41 -12.14 15.34
CA LEU A 23 -1.82 -13.33 14.72
C LEU A 23 -2.88 -14.23 14.08
N GLU A 24 -3.98 -14.48 14.80
CA GLU A 24 -5.11 -15.23 14.25
C GLU A 24 -5.68 -14.57 13.00
N PHE A 25 -5.81 -13.24 13.03
CA PHE A 25 -6.26 -12.47 11.89
C PHE A 25 -5.34 -12.68 10.68
N LEU A 26 -4.03 -12.53 10.86
CA LEU A 26 -3.04 -12.73 9.79
C LEU A 26 -3.09 -14.17 9.24
N ALA A 27 -3.11 -15.17 10.13
CA ALA A 27 -3.20 -16.58 9.74
C ALA A 27 -4.46 -16.86 8.90
N ARG A 28 -5.62 -16.34 9.34
CA ARG A 28 -6.88 -16.49 8.61
C ARG A 28 -6.89 -15.80 7.25
N HIS A 29 -6.06 -14.77 7.05
CA HIS A 29 -5.94 -14.06 5.78
C HIS A 29 -4.73 -14.54 4.95
N SER A 30 -4.32 -15.80 5.14
CA SER A 30 -3.26 -16.46 4.37
C SER A 30 -1.90 -15.75 4.44
N PHE A 31 -1.62 -15.07 5.55
CA PHE A 31 -0.28 -14.60 5.83
C PHE A 31 0.64 -15.80 6.08
N ASP A 32 1.74 -15.88 5.33
CA ASP A 32 2.68 -16.99 5.41
C ASP A 32 3.73 -16.76 6.51
N PHE A 33 3.44 -17.28 7.70
CA PHE A 33 4.36 -17.23 8.83
C PHE A 33 5.64 -18.05 8.63
N ASN A 34 5.58 -19.15 7.89
CA ASN A 34 6.78 -19.95 7.61
C ASN A 34 7.76 -19.12 6.79
N ARG A 35 7.25 -18.46 5.75
CA ARG A 35 8.06 -17.54 4.94
C ARG A 35 8.60 -16.36 5.75
N LEU A 36 7.82 -15.80 6.68
CA LEU A 36 8.30 -14.75 7.58
C LEU A 36 9.49 -15.25 8.43
N ILE A 37 9.41 -16.46 8.96
CA ILE A 37 10.45 -17.04 9.83
C ILE A 37 11.70 -17.42 9.02
N ASP A 38 11.51 -18.02 7.84
CA ASP A 38 12.59 -18.56 7.02
C ASP A 38 13.32 -17.48 6.23
N SER A 39 12.58 -16.51 5.69
CA SER A 39 13.08 -15.53 4.71
C SER A 39 12.92 -14.07 5.15
N GLY A 40 12.30 -13.80 6.29
CA GLY A 40 12.12 -12.43 6.79
C GLY A 40 13.44 -11.75 7.14
N VAL A 41 13.52 -10.44 6.88
CA VAL A 41 14.67 -9.62 7.28
C VAL A 41 14.70 -9.54 8.79
N ARG A 42 15.70 -10.15 9.40
CA ARG A 42 15.97 -9.99 10.82
C ARG A 42 16.50 -8.59 11.09
N TYR A 43 15.93 -7.92 12.07
CA TYR A 43 16.44 -6.65 12.56
C TYR A 43 16.62 -6.71 14.08
N TYR A 44 17.64 -6.01 14.57
CA TYR A 44 17.82 -5.72 15.99
C TYR A 44 17.52 -4.23 16.21
N PRO A 45 16.74 -3.86 17.23
CA PRO A 45 16.44 -2.46 17.53
C PRO A 45 17.70 -1.60 17.58
N SER A 46 17.65 -0.39 16.99
CA SER A 46 18.72 0.61 17.01
C SER A 46 20.06 0.21 16.33
N THR A 47 20.15 -0.99 15.75
CA THR A 47 21.35 -1.42 15.01
C THR A 47 21.24 -1.08 13.52
N ALA A 48 22.39 -1.02 12.84
CA ALA A 48 22.41 -0.91 11.38
C ALA A 48 21.92 -2.23 10.77
N CYS A 49 20.84 -2.17 9.99
CA CYS A 49 20.32 -3.31 9.24
C CYS A 49 19.91 -2.87 7.83
N PRO A 50 19.80 -3.80 6.86
CA PRO A 50 19.43 -3.47 5.48
C PRO A 50 18.11 -2.68 5.37
N LEU A 51 17.16 -2.94 6.27
CA LEU A 51 15.90 -2.24 6.32
C LEU A 51 16.05 -0.78 6.78
N ARG A 52 16.86 -0.53 7.82
CA ARG A 52 17.20 0.84 8.24
C ARG A 52 17.86 1.61 7.10
N SER A 53 18.81 0.99 6.40
CA SER A 53 19.46 1.60 5.23
C SER A 53 18.44 1.97 4.14
N LEU A 54 17.47 1.07 3.86
CA LEU A 54 16.39 1.35 2.93
C LEU A 54 15.53 2.54 3.37
N ILE A 55 15.08 2.57 4.62
CA ILE A 55 14.24 3.68 5.13
C ILE A 55 15.01 5.00 5.13
N THR A 56 16.27 4.99 5.57
CA THR A 56 17.12 6.19 5.53
C THR A 56 17.29 6.71 4.10
N GLU A 57 17.46 5.83 3.12
CA GLU A 57 17.54 6.22 1.72
C GLU A 57 16.22 6.79 1.20
N ILE A 58 15.07 6.24 1.60
CA ILE A 58 13.75 6.79 1.23
C ILE A 58 13.58 8.20 1.80
N LEU A 59 13.94 8.40 3.07
CA LEU A 59 13.80 9.68 3.76
C LEU A 59 14.80 10.73 3.23
N SER A 60 16.02 10.32 2.86
CA SER A 60 17.07 11.22 2.36
C SER A 60 16.78 11.81 0.99
N ARG A 61 15.89 11.19 0.20
CA ARG A 61 15.59 11.61 -1.18
C ARG A 61 14.72 12.85 -1.29
N GLY A 62 14.15 13.33 -0.18
CA GLY A 62 13.29 14.52 -0.17
C GLY A 62 12.01 14.38 -0.99
N ALA A 63 11.59 13.14 -1.29
CA ALA A 63 10.33 12.85 -1.94
C ALA A 63 9.17 12.97 -0.94
N PRO A 64 7.96 13.41 -1.35
CA PRO A 64 6.79 13.41 -0.49
C PRO A 64 6.45 11.98 -0.04
N LEU A 65 6.46 11.75 1.28
CA LEU A 65 6.02 10.50 1.87
C LEU A 65 4.53 10.60 2.24
N ILE A 66 3.71 9.71 1.68
CA ILE A 66 2.27 9.64 1.95
C ILE A 66 1.99 8.40 2.80
N LEU A 67 1.34 8.60 3.93
CA LEU A 67 1.00 7.52 4.88
C LEU A 67 -0.49 7.59 5.23
N HIS A 68 -1.09 6.42 5.48
CA HIS A 68 -2.48 6.31 5.91
C HIS A 68 -2.52 5.82 7.35
N ASN A 69 -2.91 6.68 8.31
CA ASN A 69 -2.81 6.41 9.74
C ASN A 69 -1.40 6.04 10.21
N GLY A 70 -0.39 6.56 9.49
CA GLY A 70 1.01 6.18 9.67
C GLY A 70 1.67 6.68 10.95
N LEU A 71 0.93 7.22 11.92
CA LEU A 71 1.53 7.62 13.18
C LEU A 71 2.13 6.41 13.90
N VAL A 72 1.39 5.30 13.99
CA VAL A 72 1.88 4.05 14.60
C VAL A 72 3.00 3.46 13.75
N ASP A 73 2.88 3.49 12.42
CA ASP A 73 3.91 3.01 11.51
C ASP A 73 5.23 3.79 11.69
N LEU A 74 5.15 5.12 11.77
CA LEU A 74 6.30 5.99 11.99
C LEU A 74 6.90 5.81 13.38
N ALA A 75 6.07 5.67 14.41
CA ALA A 75 6.55 5.39 15.76
C ALA A 75 7.29 4.04 15.80
N PHE A 76 6.74 3.01 15.13
CA PHE A 76 7.37 1.71 15.00
C PHE A 76 8.70 1.80 14.26
N ILE A 77 8.74 2.46 13.09
CA ILE A 77 9.95 2.66 12.28
C ILE A 77 11.01 3.42 13.09
N TYR A 78 10.62 4.50 13.76
CA TYR A 78 11.52 5.31 14.57
C TYR A 78 12.10 4.50 15.73
N HIS A 79 11.24 3.86 16.52
CA HIS A 79 11.63 3.08 17.70
C HIS A 79 12.61 1.95 17.36
N HIS A 80 12.31 1.19 16.30
CA HIS A 80 13.06 -0.02 15.98
C HIS A 80 14.30 0.27 15.14
N PHE A 81 14.35 1.32 14.33
CA PHE A 81 15.47 1.55 13.42
C PHE A 81 16.36 2.74 13.77
N TYR A 82 15.88 3.70 14.56
CA TYR A 82 16.60 4.94 14.83
C TYR A 82 16.96 5.10 16.32
N SER A 83 15.96 5.20 17.18
CA SER A 83 16.14 5.50 18.60
C SER A 83 14.84 5.21 19.36
N PRO A 84 14.90 4.91 20.68
CA PRO A 84 13.70 4.85 21.50
C PRO A 84 12.81 6.07 21.31
N THR A 85 11.51 5.82 21.15
CA THR A 85 10.49 6.88 21.01
C THR A 85 10.50 7.80 22.23
N PRO A 86 10.54 9.12 22.04
CA PRO A 86 10.46 10.08 23.13
C PRO A 86 9.17 9.96 23.93
N ASP A 87 9.20 10.37 25.20
CA ASP A 87 8.05 10.32 26.10
C ASP A 87 6.97 11.34 25.73
N CYS A 88 7.34 12.42 25.03
CA CYS A 88 6.39 13.44 24.60
C CYS A 88 6.21 13.49 23.08
N TYR A 89 4.96 13.72 22.67
CA TYR A 89 4.57 13.75 21.26
C TYR A 89 5.27 14.86 20.46
N GLY A 90 5.53 16.01 21.08
CA GLY A 90 6.26 17.11 20.44
C GLY A 90 7.72 16.76 20.15
N GLU A 91 8.42 16.11 21.09
CA GLU A 91 9.78 15.60 20.88
C GLU A 91 9.81 14.53 19.81
N PHE A 92 8.82 13.63 19.78
CA PHE A 92 8.69 12.66 18.71
C PHE A 92 8.54 13.31 17.33
N CYS A 93 7.71 14.35 17.20
CA CYS A 93 7.54 15.08 15.95
C CYS A 93 8.83 15.80 15.50
N ASN A 94 9.59 16.36 16.45
CA ASN A 94 10.89 16.97 16.16
C ASN A 94 11.91 15.92 15.71
N ALA A 95 12.00 14.80 16.41
CA ALA A 95 12.90 13.72 16.07
C ALA A 95 12.60 13.10 14.69
N LEU A 96 11.32 13.01 14.31
CA LEU A 96 10.92 12.62 12.95
C LEU A 96 11.33 13.66 11.90
N ALA A 97 11.16 14.95 12.19
CA ALA A 97 11.56 16.02 11.27
C ALA A 97 13.07 16.00 10.99
N ASP A 98 13.87 15.63 11.99
CA ASP A 98 15.32 15.52 11.87
C ASP A 98 15.78 14.37 10.96
N LEU A 99 14.93 13.36 10.71
CA LEU A 99 15.24 12.28 9.77
C LEU A 99 15.23 12.73 8.30
N PHE A 100 14.54 13.83 7.98
CA PHE A 100 14.54 14.40 6.64
C PHE A 100 15.75 15.34 6.45
N PRO A 101 16.36 15.44 5.26
CA PRO A 101 17.46 16.36 5.00
C PRO A 101 17.08 17.82 5.28
N SER A 102 18.03 18.62 5.78
CA SER A 102 17.83 20.04 6.10
C SER A 102 17.35 20.89 4.93
N ASP A 103 17.79 20.54 3.73
CA ASP A 103 17.48 21.29 2.52
C ASP A 103 16.28 20.70 1.76
N SER A 104 15.60 19.71 2.34
CA SER A 104 14.48 19.06 1.68
C SER A 104 13.24 19.96 1.70
N PRO A 105 12.58 20.20 0.54
CA PRO A 105 11.29 20.89 0.50
C PRO A 105 10.17 20.13 1.23
N THR A 106 10.41 18.84 1.57
CA THR A 106 9.48 18.02 2.37
C THR A 106 9.79 18.01 3.86
N ARG A 107 10.89 18.63 4.31
CA ARG A 107 11.17 18.81 5.73
C ARG A 107 10.13 19.78 6.29
N MET A 108 9.24 19.27 7.12
CA MET A 108 8.23 20.05 7.82
C MET A 108 8.69 20.27 9.26
N ALA A 109 8.45 21.46 9.81
CA ALA A 109 8.66 21.70 11.24
C ALA A 109 7.83 20.69 12.06
N GLY A 110 8.36 20.22 13.20
CA GLY A 110 7.68 19.24 14.06
C GLY A 110 6.26 19.67 14.46
N SER A 111 6.04 20.97 14.66
CA SER A 111 4.72 21.56 14.94
C SER A 111 3.71 21.43 13.78
N PHE A 112 4.19 21.41 12.53
CA PHE A 112 3.35 21.20 11.35
C PHE A 112 3.03 19.70 11.16
N LEU A 113 4.00 18.82 11.42
CA LEU A 113 3.74 17.37 11.48
C LEU A 113 2.69 17.02 12.53
N GLU A 114 2.82 17.60 13.72
CA GLU A 114 1.84 17.47 14.81
C GLU A 114 0.42 17.90 14.36
N TYR A 115 0.32 19.03 13.66
CA TYR A 115 -0.94 19.52 13.10
C TYR A 115 -1.54 18.55 12.06
N VAL A 116 -0.71 18.02 11.16
CA VAL A 116 -1.12 17.07 10.11
C VAL A 116 -1.60 15.77 10.75
N PHE A 117 -0.83 15.10 11.60
CA PHE A 117 -1.28 13.84 12.21
C PHE A 117 -2.59 13.99 12.99
N ARG A 118 -2.78 15.11 13.70
CA ARG A 118 -4.01 15.37 14.46
C ARG A 118 -5.25 15.55 13.56
N LYS A 119 -5.08 16.03 12.32
CA LYS A 119 -6.20 16.24 11.38
C LYS A 119 -6.57 15.01 10.55
N TRP A 120 -5.63 14.12 10.28
CA TRP A 120 -5.81 13.03 9.30
C TRP A 120 -6.05 11.64 9.93
N SER A 121 -6.05 11.54 11.26
CA SER A 121 -6.30 10.29 12.02
C SER A 121 -7.74 9.75 11.91
N VAL A 122 -8.64 10.46 11.22
CA VAL A 122 -10.06 10.10 11.12
C VAL A 122 -10.34 9.65 9.70
N HIS A 123 -10.08 8.37 9.41
CA HIS A 123 -10.92 7.47 8.58
C HIS A 123 -10.20 6.13 8.39
N LEU A 124 -10.86 5.04 8.83
CA LEU A 124 -10.28 3.70 8.86
C LEU A 124 -10.75 2.83 7.67
N PHE A 125 -9.83 1.98 7.22
CA PHE A 125 -10.04 0.64 6.65
C PHE A 125 -10.51 0.45 5.19
N THR A 126 -10.35 1.43 4.31
CA THR A 126 -10.69 1.28 2.86
C THR A 126 -9.50 1.36 1.91
N PHE A 127 -8.26 1.53 2.41
CA PHE A 127 -7.17 2.08 1.61
C PHE A 127 -6.42 1.09 0.69
N PHE A 128 -6.21 -0.19 1.06
CA PHE A 128 -5.47 -1.12 0.18
C PHE A 128 -6.19 -1.36 -1.16
N LEU A 129 -7.52 -1.47 -1.11
CA LEU A 129 -8.32 -1.56 -2.32
C LEU A 129 -8.58 -0.21 -2.95
N LEU A 130 -8.59 0.90 -2.20
CA LEU A 130 -8.60 2.22 -2.82
C LEU A 130 -7.32 2.48 -3.61
N ILE A 131 -6.15 2.07 -3.10
CA ILE A 131 -4.88 2.12 -3.82
C ILE A 131 -4.97 1.22 -5.04
N LYS A 132 -5.25 -0.08 -4.90
CA LYS A 132 -5.38 -0.97 -6.07
C LYS A 132 -6.44 -0.51 -7.08
N LYS A 133 -7.58 0.02 -6.64
CA LYS A 133 -8.62 0.58 -7.51
C LYS A 133 -8.15 1.85 -8.21
N PHE A 134 -7.58 2.80 -7.46
CA PHE A 134 -7.05 4.05 -8.01
C PHE A 134 -5.93 3.77 -8.99
N ASP A 135 -5.05 2.85 -8.65
CA ASP A 135 -3.92 2.37 -9.42
C ASP A 135 -4.36 1.73 -10.74
N HIS A 136 -5.30 0.79 -10.68
CA HIS A 136 -5.81 0.09 -11.85
C HIS A 136 -6.65 1.03 -12.73
N PHE A 137 -7.37 1.97 -12.11
CA PHE A 137 -8.09 3.03 -12.80
C PHE A 137 -7.13 3.98 -13.52
N SER A 138 -6.11 4.49 -12.85
CA SER A 138 -5.08 5.38 -13.42
C SER A 138 -4.24 4.66 -14.47
N GLN A 139 -3.85 3.40 -14.25
CA GLN A 139 -3.16 2.59 -15.26
C GLN A 139 -4.04 2.38 -16.49
N GLY A 140 -5.30 2.01 -16.28
CA GLY A 140 -6.24 1.74 -17.36
C GLY A 140 -6.54 2.97 -18.19
N ASP A 141 -6.75 4.12 -17.55
CA ASP A 141 -6.93 5.41 -18.24
C ASP A 141 -5.67 5.79 -19.02
N ASN A 142 -4.48 5.61 -18.45
CA ASN A 142 -3.23 5.91 -19.16
C ASN A 142 -3.04 5.04 -20.41
N VAL A 143 -3.36 3.74 -20.35
CA VAL A 143 -3.34 2.84 -21.52
C VAL A 143 -4.39 3.28 -22.56
N ARG A 144 -5.58 3.70 -22.13
CA ARG A 144 -6.62 4.21 -23.04
C ARG A 144 -6.19 5.49 -23.74
N GLU A 145 -5.55 6.41 -23.02
CA GLU A 145 -5.00 7.64 -23.59
C GLU A 145 -3.84 7.33 -24.56
N GLU A 146 -2.97 6.37 -24.23
CA GLU A 146 -1.91 5.88 -25.13
C GLU A 146 -2.51 5.31 -26.43
N LEU A 147 -3.51 4.42 -26.34
CA LEU A 147 -4.22 3.86 -27.50
C LEU A 147 -4.93 4.92 -28.33
N ALA A 148 -5.47 5.95 -27.67
CA ALA A 148 -6.10 7.10 -28.33
C ALA A 148 -5.08 8.10 -28.92
N SER A 149 -3.77 7.81 -28.85
CA SER A 149 -2.68 8.70 -29.27
C SER A 149 -2.74 10.09 -28.62
N ARG A 150 -3.13 10.11 -27.34
CA ARG A 150 -3.20 11.31 -26.50
C ARG A 150 -2.05 11.33 -25.49
N TRP A 151 -2.00 12.41 -24.73
CA TRP A 151 -1.01 12.60 -23.68
C TRP A 151 -1.14 11.50 -22.63
N HIS A 152 -0.07 10.74 -22.45
CA HIS A 152 0.03 9.66 -21.47
C HIS A 152 1.39 9.75 -20.77
N LEU A 153 1.48 9.21 -19.56
CA LEU A 153 2.68 9.19 -18.75
C LEU A 153 3.29 7.79 -18.76
N LYS A 154 4.61 7.70 -19.03
CA LYS A 154 5.36 6.46 -18.90
C LYS A 154 6.43 6.62 -17.84
N ILE A 155 6.29 5.85 -16.76
CA ILE A 155 7.32 5.73 -15.72
C ILE A 155 8.10 4.44 -15.97
N THR A 156 9.42 4.58 -15.98
CA THR A 156 10.39 3.49 -16.05
C THR A 156 11.18 3.47 -14.76
N PHE A 157 11.37 2.28 -14.22
CA PHE A 157 12.19 2.06 -13.05
C PHE A 157 13.46 1.35 -13.49
N ASP A 158 14.60 1.81 -13.00
CA ASP A 158 15.88 1.14 -13.21
C ASP A 158 15.89 -0.22 -12.49
N ASP A 159 16.73 -1.14 -12.99
CA ASP A 159 16.89 -2.44 -12.37
C ASP A 159 17.72 -2.32 -11.08
N THR A 160 17.05 -2.11 -9.95
CA THR A 160 17.65 -2.01 -8.62
C THR A 160 18.10 -3.37 -8.05
N ALA A 161 18.32 -4.36 -8.91
CA ALA A 161 18.74 -5.71 -8.55
C ALA A 161 19.98 -5.77 -7.65
N LEU A 162 20.98 -4.91 -7.90
CA LEU A 162 22.22 -4.90 -7.11
C LEU A 162 22.02 -4.28 -5.72
N MET A 163 21.27 -3.18 -5.61
CA MET A 163 20.99 -2.52 -4.33
C MET A 163 20.03 -3.33 -3.43
N MET A 164 19.10 -4.07 -4.03
CA MET A 164 18.13 -4.89 -3.29
C MET A 164 18.60 -6.33 -3.04
N ALA A 165 19.81 -6.70 -3.47
CA ALA A 165 20.32 -8.07 -3.30
C ALA A 165 20.19 -8.63 -1.86
N PRO A 166 20.48 -7.85 -0.78
CA PRO A 166 20.33 -8.33 0.59
C PRO A 166 18.88 -8.54 1.04
N LEU A 167 17.93 -7.81 0.42
CA LEU A 167 16.51 -7.80 0.77
C LEU A 167 15.67 -8.67 -0.17
N ARG A 168 16.25 -9.18 -1.26
CA ARG A 168 15.54 -9.83 -2.37
C ARG A 168 14.67 -11.00 -1.93
N ASN A 169 15.16 -11.86 -1.03
CA ASN A 169 14.41 -13.05 -0.60
C ASN A 169 13.24 -12.68 0.33
N ALA A 170 13.39 -11.60 1.10
CA ALA A 170 12.37 -11.10 2.01
C ALA A 170 11.39 -10.14 1.33
N CYS A 171 11.71 -9.68 0.11
CA CYS A 171 10.96 -8.71 -0.63
C CYS A 171 10.22 -9.37 -1.80
N GLU A 172 8.90 -9.27 -1.79
CA GLU A 172 8.06 -9.65 -2.92
C GLU A 172 7.63 -8.41 -3.68
N ARG A 173 7.90 -8.39 -4.99
CA ARG A 173 7.28 -7.40 -5.86
C ARG A 173 5.88 -7.89 -6.21
N VAL A 174 4.88 -7.14 -5.77
CA VAL A 174 3.49 -7.46 -6.09
C VAL A 174 3.25 -7.07 -7.55
N ASN A 175 2.77 -8.04 -8.34
CA ASN A 175 2.38 -7.75 -9.71
C ASN A 175 1.07 -6.94 -9.71
N CYS A 176 1.17 -5.71 -10.21
CA CYS A 176 0.04 -4.78 -10.33
C CYS A 176 -0.24 -4.46 -11.80
N GLN A 177 -0.04 -5.45 -12.69
CA GLN A 177 -0.42 -5.34 -14.11
C GLN A 177 -1.94 -5.31 -14.27
N LEU A 178 -2.37 -4.63 -15.31
CA LEU A 178 -3.72 -4.75 -15.84
C LEU A 178 -3.98 -6.19 -16.33
N PRO A 179 -5.25 -6.60 -16.46
CA PRO A 179 -5.60 -7.92 -16.93
C PRO A 179 -5.08 -8.16 -18.35
N ALA A 180 -4.77 -9.41 -18.66
CA ALA A 180 -4.34 -9.77 -20.00
C ALA A 180 -5.40 -9.38 -21.03
N GLY A 181 -4.99 -8.64 -22.06
CA GLY A 181 -5.90 -8.15 -23.12
C GLY A 181 -6.64 -6.85 -22.79
N PHE A 182 -6.31 -6.16 -21.69
CA PHE A 182 -6.87 -4.83 -21.40
C PHE A 182 -6.64 -3.86 -22.59
N PRO A 183 -7.62 -3.02 -22.96
CA PRO A 183 -8.92 -2.78 -22.31
C PRO A 183 -10.05 -3.75 -22.72
N GLU A 184 -9.78 -4.71 -23.61
CA GLU A 184 -10.76 -5.64 -24.17
C GLU A 184 -10.70 -7.03 -23.51
N HIS A 185 -10.28 -7.09 -22.24
CA HIS A 185 -10.16 -8.35 -21.52
C HIS A 185 -11.53 -9.01 -21.32
N VAL A 186 -11.53 -10.34 -21.16
CA VAL A 186 -12.77 -11.10 -21.04
C VAL A 186 -13.44 -10.80 -19.70
N VAL A 187 -14.61 -10.19 -19.75
CA VAL A 187 -15.45 -9.89 -18.58
C VAL A 187 -16.64 -10.86 -18.55
N PRO A 188 -16.94 -11.53 -17.42
CA PRO A 188 -18.09 -12.42 -17.31
C PRO A 188 -19.42 -11.76 -17.68
N CYS A 189 -20.26 -12.46 -18.44
CA CYS A 189 -21.64 -12.03 -18.69
C CYS A 189 -22.39 -11.90 -17.35
N ASP A 190 -23.05 -10.75 -17.13
CA ASP A 190 -23.71 -10.32 -15.89
C ASP A 190 -22.76 -10.12 -14.68
N LEU A 191 -21.83 -9.17 -14.82
CA LEU A 191 -20.88 -8.81 -13.78
C LEU A 191 -21.55 -8.32 -12.48
N LYS A 192 -22.67 -7.60 -12.60
CA LYS A 192 -23.42 -7.07 -11.46
C LYS A 192 -24.03 -8.17 -10.59
N GLY A 193 -24.50 -9.26 -11.20
CA GLY A 193 -25.03 -10.42 -10.48
C GLY A 193 -23.96 -11.33 -9.88
N LYS A 194 -22.72 -11.26 -10.39
CA LYS A 194 -21.63 -12.18 -10.01
C LYS A 194 -20.65 -11.60 -9.02
N VAL A 195 -20.40 -10.30 -9.00
CA VAL A 195 -19.44 -9.68 -8.06
C VAL A 195 -20.10 -9.41 -6.71
N CYS A 196 -19.41 -9.75 -5.62
CA CYS A 196 -19.89 -9.48 -4.27
C CYS A 196 -19.95 -7.97 -4.01
N GLU A 197 -21.14 -7.41 -3.76
CA GLU A 197 -21.31 -5.98 -3.48
C GLU A 197 -20.56 -5.53 -2.22
N GLN A 198 -20.61 -6.35 -1.16
CA GLN A 198 -19.91 -6.05 0.09
C GLN A 198 -18.39 -5.98 -0.14
N PHE A 199 -17.84 -6.93 -0.89
CA PHE A 199 -16.44 -6.92 -1.28
C PHE A 199 -16.09 -5.76 -2.21
N SER A 200 -16.93 -5.49 -3.21
CA SER A 200 -16.72 -4.40 -4.16
C SER A 200 -16.65 -3.03 -3.47
N ASN A 201 -17.40 -2.83 -2.39
CA ASN A 201 -17.47 -1.55 -1.68
C ASN A 201 -16.44 -1.42 -0.55
N HIS A 202 -16.19 -2.51 0.19
CA HIS A 202 -15.38 -2.47 1.42
C HIS A 202 -14.09 -3.27 1.32
N GLY A 203 -13.99 -4.14 0.31
CA GLY A 203 -12.83 -4.96 0.10
C GLY A 203 -12.71 -6.24 0.88
N PHE A 204 -13.73 -6.53 1.65
CA PHE A 204 -13.87 -7.80 2.35
C PHE A 204 -15.35 -8.17 2.36
N CYS A 205 -15.62 -9.46 2.35
CA CYS A 205 -16.96 -9.99 2.52
C CYS A 205 -17.01 -10.86 3.77
N ARG A 206 -17.94 -10.55 4.69
CA ARG A 206 -18.11 -11.34 5.92
C ARG A 206 -18.58 -12.77 5.62
N LYS A 207 -19.35 -12.95 4.55
CA LYS A 207 -19.88 -14.27 4.13
C LYS A 207 -18.83 -15.11 3.39
N GLN A 208 -17.86 -14.47 2.73
CA GLN A 208 -16.72 -15.16 2.13
C GLN A 208 -15.91 -15.90 3.20
N ARG A 209 -15.71 -15.27 4.36
CA ARG A 209 -15.01 -15.85 5.53
C ARG A 209 -15.62 -17.14 6.05
N GLN A 210 -16.90 -17.40 5.77
CA GLN A 210 -17.62 -18.60 6.22
C GLN A 210 -17.84 -19.61 5.09
N GLY A 211 -17.27 -19.38 3.89
CA GLY A 211 -17.55 -20.19 2.71
C GLY A 211 -18.99 -20.08 2.20
N GLN A 212 -19.73 -19.06 2.66
CA GLN A 212 -21.16 -18.87 2.38
C GLN A 212 -21.42 -17.84 1.27
N CYS A 213 -20.37 -17.34 0.61
CA CYS A 213 -20.50 -16.39 -0.48
C CYS A 213 -20.00 -17.01 -1.78
N ASN A 214 -20.94 -17.29 -2.68
CA ASN A 214 -20.68 -17.85 -4.01
C ASN A 214 -20.41 -16.77 -5.06
N LEU A 215 -20.28 -15.51 -4.63
CA LEU A 215 -20.00 -14.38 -5.50
C LEU A 215 -18.49 -14.22 -5.72
N LEU A 216 -18.11 -13.54 -6.79
CA LEU A 216 -16.73 -13.21 -7.11
C LEU A 216 -16.19 -12.16 -6.13
N HIS A 217 -15.00 -12.45 -5.60
CA HIS A 217 -14.23 -11.58 -4.72
C HIS A 217 -12.90 -11.23 -5.38
N ASP A 218 -12.99 -10.87 -6.65
CA ASP A 218 -11.86 -10.49 -7.48
C ASP A 218 -11.82 -8.96 -7.60
N VAL A 219 -10.62 -8.40 -7.46
CA VAL A 219 -10.40 -6.95 -7.46
C VAL A 219 -10.66 -6.37 -8.85
N ASP A 220 -10.23 -7.05 -9.90
CA ASP A 220 -10.33 -6.58 -11.28
C ASP A 220 -11.81 -6.55 -11.70
N TYR A 221 -12.57 -7.60 -11.40
CA TYR A 221 -14.02 -7.59 -11.67
C TYR A 221 -14.80 -6.56 -10.84
N ALA A 222 -14.35 -6.26 -9.60
CA ALA A 222 -14.96 -5.20 -8.82
C ALA A 222 -14.72 -3.81 -9.45
N ILE A 223 -13.54 -3.59 -10.03
CA ILE A 223 -13.19 -2.36 -10.75
C ILE A 223 -13.99 -2.24 -12.06
N ASP A 224 -14.08 -3.32 -12.84
CA ASP A 224 -14.86 -3.35 -14.08
C ASP A 224 -16.33 -3.02 -13.84
N LEU A 225 -16.92 -3.55 -12.76
CA LEU A 225 -18.31 -3.26 -12.39
C LEU A 225 -18.52 -1.78 -12.03
N GLU A 226 -17.53 -1.16 -11.38
CA GLU A 226 -17.56 0.26 -11.04
C GLU A 226 -17.42 1.14 -12.29
N ASN A 227 -16.52 0.77 -13.20
CA ASN A 227 -16.33 1.44 -14.49
C ASN A 227 -17.61 1.40 -15.34
N GLU A 228 -18.29 0.25 -15.43
CA GLU A 228 -19.58 0.15 -16.12
C GLU A 228 -20.63 1.10 -15.53
N LYS A 229 -20.70 1.21 -14.19
CA LYS A 229 -21.63 2.12 -13.51
C LYS A 229 -21.31 3.58 -13.86
N LEU A 230 -20.03 3.95 -13.83
CA LEU A 230 -19.57 5.30 -14.17
C LEU A 230 -19.85 5.65 -15.63
N GLU A 231 -19.62 4.74 -16.57
CA GLU A 231 -19.94 4.94 -17.99
C GLU A 231 -21.44 5.11 -18.23
N LYS A 232 -22.27 4.25 -17.61
CA LYS A 232 -23.74 4.38 -17.69
C LYS A 232 -24.18 5.75 -17.18
N ASN A 233 -23.58 6.24 -16.09
CA ASN A 233 -23.87 7.57 -15.55
C ASN A 233 -23.36 8.70 -16.46
N ARG A 234 -22.16 8.59 -17.05
CA ARG A 234 -21.62 9.55 -18.04
C ARG A 234 -22.53 9.62 -19.27
N LYS A 235 -22.99 8.47 -19.79
CA LYS A 235 -23.93 8.39 -20.92
C LYS A 235 -25.28 9.02 -20.59
N LYS A 236 -25.81 8.81 -19.38
CA LYS A 236 -27.04 9.49 -18.90
C LYS A 236 -26.88 11.01 -18.82
N ARG A 237 -25.73 11.50 -18.35
CA ARG A 237 -25.43 12.94 -18.25
C ARG A 237 -25.32 13.61 -19.62
N LYS A 238 -24.74 12.94 -20.62
CA LYS A 238 -24.64 13.45 -22.00
C LYS A 238 -25.98 13.51 -22.76
N ARG A 239 -27.02 12.83 -22.25
CA ARG A 239 -28.38 12.80 -22.84
C ARG A 239 -29.33 13.82 -22.21
N ARG A 240 -28.88 14.53 -21.18
CA ARG A 240 -29.59 15.66 -20.56
C ARG A 240 -28.99 16.95 -21.10
#